data_AF-A0A6N7Q154-F1
#
_entry.id   AF-A0A6N7Q154-F1
#
_cell.length_a   1.000
_cell.length_b   1.000
_cell.length_c   1.000
_cell.angle_alpha   90.00
_cell.angle_beta   90.00
_cell.angle_gamma   90.00
#
_symmetry.space_group_name_H-M   'P 1'
#
loop_
_entity.id
_entity.type
_entity.pdbx_description
1 polymer ?
#
loop_
_entity_poly.entity_id
_entity_poly.type
_entity_poly.pdbx_seq_one_letter_code
_entity_poly.pdbx_strand_id
1 'polypeptide(L)'
;MKTLKVKTVGAILVPDFGAFEQGVLRYVGRRHDPKAGPNGGWVPTEQTVEVPYRLEYLQELRAGSLEAADEETAKHAGISFKAS
;
A
#
# COMPACT_ATOMS: atom_id res chain seq x y z
N MET A 1 -6.54 13.08 -11.93
CA MET A 1 -7.02 12.45 -10.69
C MET A 1 -5.94 12.62 -9.65
N LYS A 2 -6.31 12.90 -8.39
CA LYS A 2 -5.34 13.03 -7.30
C LYS A 2 -4.90 11.64 -6.83
N THR A 3 -3.61 11.44 -6.55
CA THR A 3 -3.03 10.16 -6.14
C THR A 3 -2.23 10.29 -4.85
N LEU A 4 -1.86 9.16 -4.26
CA LEU A 4 -1.03 9.01 -3.07
C LEU A 4 0.12 8.07 -3.41
N LYS A 5 1.32 8.35 -2.91
CA LYS A 5 2.48 7.46 -3.07
C LYS A 5 2.79 6.78 -1.76
N VAL A 6 2.76 5.46 -1.77
CA VAL A 6 2.85 4.65 -0.55
C VAL A 6 3.89 3.54 -0.66
N LYS A 7 4.47 3.16 0.48
CA LYS A 7 5.30 1.98 0.67
C LYS A 7 4.59 1.01 1.62
N THR A 8 4.85 -0.29 1.46
CA THR A 8 4.32 -1.32 2.37
C THR A 8 5.14 -1.40 3.66
N VAL A 9 4.47 -1.64 4.78
CA VAL A 9 5.13 -1.83 6.08
C VAL A 9 5.09 -3.30 6.50
N GLY A 10 6.26 -3.86 6.81
CA GLY A 10 6.42 -5.19 7.41
C GLY A 10 5.72 -6.30 6.62
N ALA A 11 4.88 -7.09 7.29
CA ALA A 11 4.11 -8.20 6.71
C ALA A 11 2.63 -7.86 6.46
N ILE A 12 2.22 -6.61 6.63
CA ILE A 12 0.81 -6.21 6.49
C ILE A 12 0.40 -6.25 5.02
N LEU A 13 -0.78 -6.81 4.75
CA LEU A 13 -1.37 -6.96 3.42
C LEU A 13 -2.55 -5.99 3.28
N VAL A 14 -2.27 -4.81 2.73
CA VAL A 14 -3.31 -3.81 2.44
C VAL A 14 -3.87 -4.08 1.05
N PRO A 15 -5.17 -4.34 0.88
CA PRO A 15 -5.78 -4.58 -0.42
C PRO A 15 -5.58 -3.39 -1.36
N ASP A 16 -5.37 -3.67 -2.64
CA ASP A 16 -5.60 -2.68 -3.68
C ASP A 16 -7.12 -2.55 -3.86
N PHE A 17 -7.72 -1.53 -3.25
CA PHE A 17 -9.18 -1.35 -3.24
C PHE A 17 -9.77 -1.20 -4.65
N GLY A 18 -9.01 -0.65 -5.61
CA GLY A 18 -9.48 -0.53 -6.99
C GLY A 18 -9.51 -1.88 -7.70
N ALA A 19 -8.49 -2.72 -7.48
CA ALA A 19 -8.49 -4.09 -7.99
C ALA A 19 -9.55 -4.96 -7.28
N PHE A 20 -9.72 -4.78 -5.97
CA PHE A 20 -10.67 -5.53 -5.16
C PHE A 20 -12.12 -5.29 -5.59
N GLU A 21 -12.48 -4.04 -5.91
CA GLU A 21 -13.79 -3.68 -6.50
C GLU A 21 -14.07 -4.40 -7.82
N GLN A 22 -13.03 -4.81 -8.54
CA GLN A 22 -13.11 -5.55 -9.80
C GLN A 22 -13.04 -7.09 -9.58
N GLY A 23 -13.06 -7.55 -8.34
CA GLY A 23 -12.94 -8.97 -7.99
C GLY A 23 -11.53 -9.53 -8.11
N VAL A 24 -10.50 -8.67 -8.22
CA VAL A 24 -9.11 -9.09 -8.35
C VAL A 24 -8.42 -9.00 -6.98
N LEU A 25 -7.91 -10.14 -6.50
CA LEU A 25 -7.11 -10.17 -5.28
C LEU A 25 -5.70 -9.64 -5.56
N ARG A 26 -5.43 -8.42 -5.14
CA ARG A 26 -4.11 -7.77 -5.18
C ARG A 26 -3.90 -6.97 -3.90
N TYR A 27 -2.64 -6.86 -3.49
CA TYR A 27 -2.24 -6.04 -2.36
C TYR A 27 -1.26 -4.95 -2.82
N VAL A 28 -1.37 -3.77 -2.22
CA VAL A 28 -0.49 -2.63 -2.50
C VAL A 28 0.96 -3.04 -2.22
N GLY A 29 1.87 -2.76 -3.17
CA GLY A 29 3.30 -3.01 -3.03
C GLY A 29 3.69 -4.47 -2.76
N ARG A 30 2.87 -5.42 -3.23
CA ARG A 30 3.13 -6.85 -3.10
C ARG A 30 3.03 -7.53 -4.45
N ARG A 31 3.85 -8.56 -4.64
CA ARG A 31 3.78 -9.46 -5.79
C ARG A 31 3.45 -10.86 -5.31
N HIS A 32 2.60 -11.56 -6.06
CA HIS A 32 2.37 -12.98 -5.81
C HIS A 32 3.62 -13.78 -6.21
N ASP A 33 4.14 -14.58 -5.29
CA ASP A 33 5.22 -15.53 -5.51
C ASP A 33 4.75 -16.95 -5.18
N PRO A 34 4.59 -17.83 -6.20
CA PRO A 34 4.21 -19.22 -6.00
C PRO A 34 5.20 -20.02 -5.14
N LYS A 35 6.44 -19.54 -4.97
CA LYS A 35 7.49 -20.21 -4.19
C LYS A 35 7.52 -19.79 -2.73
N ALA A 36 6.74 -18.78 -2.33
CA ALA A 36 6.74 -18.26 -0.96
C ALA A 36 6.00 -19.15 0.07
N GLY A 37 5.49 -20.32 -0.34
CA GLY A 37 4.87 -21.30 0.54
C GLY A 37 4.14 -22.39 -0.26
N PRO A 38 3.54 -23.39 0.42
CA PRO A 38 2.83 -24.49 -0.24
C PRO A 38 1.70 -24.04 -1.18
N ASN A 39 1.11 -22.86 -0.93
CA ASN A 39 0.03 -22.27 -1.71
C ASN A 39 0.47 -20.95 -2.40
N GLY A 40 1.77 -20.69 -2.49
CA GLY A 40 2.29 -19.36 -2.82
C GLY A 40 2.10 -18.35 -1.69
N GLY A 41 2.48 -17.10 -1.95
CA GLY A 41 2.39 -16.01 -0.99
C GLY A 41 2.54 -14.64 -1.63
N TRP A 42 2.42 -13.59 -0.83
CA TRP A 42 2.53 -12.19 -1.27
C TRP A 42 3.79 -11.56 -0.69
N VAL A 43 4.80 -11.41 -1.52
CA VAL A 43 6.11 -10.87 -1.11
C VAL A 43 6.14 -9.36 -1.30
N PRO A 44 6.80 -8.60 -0.40
CA PRO A 44 6.98 -7.15 -0.57
C PRO A 44 7.73 -6.85 -1.86
N THR A 45 7.31 -5.76 -2.51
CA THR A 45 8.12 -5.08 -3.50
C THR A 45 8.75 -3.87 -2.83
N GLU A 46 10.06 -3.66 -2.99
CA GLU A 46 10.78 -2.46 -2.50
C GLU A 46 10.39 -1.17 -3.26
N GLN A 47 9.29 -1.21 -4.02
CA GLN A 47 8.86 -0.14 -4.90
C GLN A 47 7.80 0.72 -4.23
N THR A 48 7.92 2.02 -4.46
CA THR A 48 6.81 2.95 -4.19
C THR A 48 5.66 2.66 -5.13
N VAL A 49 4.45 2.63 -4.59
CA VAL A 49 3.22 2.39 -5.36
C VAL A 49 2.36 3.64 -5.34
N GLU A 50 1.84 4.01 -6.50
CA GLU A 50 0.89 5.09 -6.63
C GLU A 50 -0.54 4.54 -6.58
N VAL A 51 -1.35 5.05 -5.66
CA VAL A 51 -2.74 4.64 -5.46
C VAL A 51 -3.68 5.85 -5.59
N PRO A 52 -4.95 5.68 -5.99
CA PRO A 52 -5.90 6.77 -6.04
C PRO A 52 -6.09 7.42 -4.66
N TYR A 53 -6.33 8.73 -4.63
CA TYR A 53 -6.70 9.43 -3.39
C TYR A 53 -8.07 8.94 -2.89
N ARG A 54 -8.07 8.04 -1.90
CA ARG A 54 -9.26 7.42 -1.31
C ARG A 54 -9.14 7.35 0.21
N LEU A 55 -10.28 7.32 0.91
CA LEU A 55 -10.34 7.37 2.38
C LEU A 55 -9.66 6.15 3.00
N GLU A 56 -9.83 4.98 2.39
CA GLU A 56 -9.32 3.70 2.85
C GLU A 56 -7.78 3.72 2.92
N TYR A 57 -7.10 4.22 1.88
CA TYR A 57 -5.64 4.36 1.91
C TYR A 57 -5.16 5.38 2.95
N LEU A 58 -5.91 6.47 3.16
CA LEU A 58 -5.59 7.44 4.21
C LEU A 58 -5.74 6.85 5.62
N GLN A 59 -6.72 5.95 5.83
CA GLN A 59 -6.88 5.23 7.09
C GLN A 59 -5.71 4.28 7.34
N GLU A 60 -5.28 3.53 6.33
CA GLU A 60 -4.14 2.61 6.44
C GLU A 60 -2.81 3.35 6.68
N LEU A 61 -2.64 4.53 6.09
CA LEU A 61 -1.51 5.43 6.37
C LEU A 61 -1.51 5.92 7.83
N ARG A 62 -2.67 6.28 8.37
CA ARG A 62 -2.81 6.70 9.79
C ARG A 62 -2.62 5.55 10.76
N ALA A 63 -3.04 4.34 10.39
CA ALA A 63 -2.87 3.13 11.18
C ALA A 63 -1.41 2.61 11.18
N GLY A 64 -0.58 3.07 10.23
CA GLY A 64 0.79 2.61 10.06
C GLY A 64 0.93 1.30 9.29
N SER A 65 -0.15 0.84 8.66
CA SER A 65 -0.14 -0.30 7.73
C SER A 65 0.56 0.03 6.41
N LEU A 66 0.48 1.30 6.01
CA LEU A 66 1.20 1.90 4.89
C LEU A 66 2.08 3.03 5.40
N GLU A 67 3.15 3.29 4.65
CA GLU A 67 4.02 4.44 4.87
C GLU A 67 3.89 5.41 3.69
N ALA A 68 3.89 6.71 4.00
CA ALA A 68 3.92 7.74 2.96
C ALA A 68 5.28 7.75 2.28
N ALA A 69 5.32 7.66 0.96
CA ALA A 69 6.57 7.69 0.19
C ALA A 69 7.07 9.12 -0.08
N ASP A 70 6.24 10.14 0.13
CA ASP A 70 6.58 11.55 0.02
C ASP A 70 5.83 12.44 1.03
N GLU A 71 6.31 13.68 1.19
CA GLU A 71 5.73 14.68 2.09
C GLU A 71 4.29 15.04 1.72
N GLU A 72 3.97 15.05 0.42
CA GLU A 72 2.62 15.36 -0.07
C GLU A 72 1.61 14.31 0.41
N THR A 73 1.95 13.03 0.30
CA THR A 73 1.12 11.93 0.80
C THR A 73 0.97 12.00 2.32
N ALA A 74 2.05 12.30 3.05
CA ALA A 74 1.99 12.46 4.52
C ALA A 74 1.06 13.62 4.92
N LYS A 75 1.17 14.77 4.25
CA LYS A 75 0.29 15.93 4.44
C LYS A 75 -1.17 15.57 4.17
N HIS A 76 -1.43 14.80 3.13
CA HIS A 76 -2.77 14.33 2.78
C HIS A 76 -3.38 13.39 3.81
N ALA A 77 -2.57 12.49 4.36
CA ALA A 77 -2.98 11.60 5.45
C ALA A 77 -3.08 12.32 6.80
N GLY A 78 -2.47 13.50 6.95
CA GLY A 78 -2.41 14.21 8.24
C GLY A 78 -1.48 13.50 9.23
N ILE A 79 -0.39 12.91 8.72
CA ILE A 79 0.64 12.23 9.50
C ILE A 79 1.99 12.92 9.30
N SER A 80 2.93 12.70 10.23
CA SER A 80 4.32 13.15 10.04
C SER A 80 5.02 12.34 8.96
N PHE A 81 5.71 13.02 8.03
CA PHE A 81 6.56 12.34 7.07
C PHE A 81 7.81 11.78 7.77
N LYS A 82 8.10 10.50 7.54
CA LYS A 82 9.32 9.84 7.99
C LYS A 82 10.14 9.53 6.74
N ALA A 83 11.27 10.20 6.58
CA ALA A 83 12.20 9.86 5.51
C ALA A 83 12.84 8.50 5.84
N SER A 84 12.43 7.46 5.12
CA SER A 84 12.98 6.10 5.18
C SER A 84 13.76 5.74 3.94
#